data_AF-X1A6N8-F1
#
_entry.id   AF-X1A6N8-F1
#
_cell.length_a   1.000
_cell.length_b   1.000
_cell.length_c   1.000
_cell.angle_alpha   90.00
_cell.angle_beta   90.00
_cell.angle_gamma   90.00
#
_symmetry.space_group_name_H-M   'P 1'
#
loop_
_entity.id
_entity.type
_entity.pdbx_description
1 polymer ?
#
loop_
_entity_poly.entity_id
_entity_poly.type
_entity_poly.pdbx_seq_one_letter_code
_entity_poly.pdbx_strand_id
1 'polypeptide(L)'
;ANFNMSRIYPFKPKNQVGETKWYQNIELSYQAKIDNRINTTDEKFLTSDMFDEMKNGFQHSIPLSTVFRPFNNFSISPQVRYSGVLYSRSIERSWEDNQVVTDTIEAISYAHAMVPSISFGLTPKIYGMFLPRNPDSKIIAIRHVMSPAISMSLVPDMSEITPNYYREYQTDTTGSTRKYSIYESANIL
;
A
#
# COMPACT_ATOMS: atom_id res chain seq x y z
N ALA A 1 -10.73 0.51 14.71
CA ALA A 1 -11.87 0.14 13.85
C ALA A 1 -11.44 0.14 12.38
N ASN A 2 -11.99 -0.77 11.56
CA ASN A 2 -11.67 -0.87 10.13
C ASN A 2 -12.95 -0.72 9.29
N PHE A 3 -12.88 0.08 8.24
CA PHE A 3 -13.94 0.32 7.28
C PHE A 3 -13.44 -0.06 5.89
N ASN A 4 -14.17 -0.92 5.19
CA ASN A 4 -13.80 -1.36 3.86
C ASN A 4 -15.01 -1.22 2.93
N MET A 5 -14.82 -0.56 1.81
CA MET A 5 -15.78 -0.54 0.71
C MET A 5 -15.43 -1.65 -0.27
N SER A 6 -16.43 -2.45 -0.63
CA SER A 6 -16.32 -3.43 -1.70
C SER A 6 -15.84 -2.78 -2.99
N ARG A 7 -15.10 -3.53 -3.79
CA ARG A 7 -14.63 -3.10 -5.11
C ARG A 7 -15.81 -2.68 -5.99
N ILE A 8 -15.69 -1.53 -6.63
CA ILE A 8 -16.64 -1.04 -7.64
C ILE A 8 -15.95 -0.83 -8.98
N TYR A 9 -16.75 -0.85 -10.05
CA TYR A 9 -16.30 -0.58 -11.42
C TYR A 9 -16.93 0.74 -11.89
N PRO A 10 -16.32 1.90 -11.56
CA PRO A 10 -16.99 3.20 -11.69
C PRO A 10 -17.45 3.54 -13.10
N PHE A 11 -16.79 3.00 -14.13
CA PHE A 11 -17.12 3.26 -15.53
C PHE A 11 -17.93 2.13 -16.21
N LYS A 12 -18.26 1.07 -15.47
CA LYS A 12 -19.06 -0.04 -16.01
C LYS A 12 -20.54 0.33 -15.96
N PRO A 13 -21.24 0.38 -17.12
CA PRO A 13 -22.67 0.70 -17.12
C PRO A 13 -23.46 -0.42 -16.43
N LYS A 14 -24.57 -0.04 -15.79
CA LYS A 14 -25.49 -1.00 -15.14
C LYS A 14 -26.07 -1.99 -16.16
N ASN A 15 -26.45 -1.50 -17.33
CA ASN A 15 -26.90 -2.29 -18.46
C ASN A 15 -25.80 -2.29 -19.51
N GLN A 16 -25.10 -3.42 -19.64
CA GLN A 16 -24.05 -3.55 -20.63
C GLN A 16 -24.66 -3.88 -22.00
N VAL A 17 -24.34 -3.07 -23.01
CA VAL A 17 -24.68 -3.31 -24.41
C VAL A 17 -23.38 -3.30 -25.21
N GLY A 18 -23.13 -4.37 -25.97
CA GLY A 18 -21.90 -4.54 -26.75
C GLY A 18 -20.69 -5.00 -25.94
N GLU A 19 -19.52 -4.90 -26.56
CA GLU A 19 -18.25 -5.37 -25.99
C GLU A 19 -17.77 -4.52 -24.81
N THR A 20 -17.11 -5.18 -23.85
CA THR A 20 -16.54 -4.49 -22.67
C THR A 20 -15.35 -3.65 -23.11
N LYS A 21 -15.40 -2.34 -22.86
CA LYS A 21 -14.26 -1.45 -23.10
C LYS A 21 -13.25 -1.56 -21.96
N TRP A 22 -11.97 -1.36 -22.25
CA TRP A 22 -10.88 -1.53 -21.29
C TRP A 22 -11.08 -0.74 -19.98
N TYR A 23 -11.58 0.48 -20.07
CA TYR A 23 -11.81 1.36 -18.91
C TYR A 23 -12.98 0.91 -18.02
N GLN A 24 -13.86 0.04 -18.52
CA GLN A 24 -14.97 -0.53 -17.72
C GLN A 24 -14.47 -1.59 -16.74
N ASN A 25 -13.23 -2.07 -16.91
CA ASN A 25 -12.54 -2.97 -15.99
C ASN A 25 -11.61 -2.22 -15.03
N ILE A 26 -11.76 -0.89 -14.91
CA ILE A 26 -11.10 -0.13 -13.86
C ILE A 26 -11.82 -0.45 -12.55
N GLU A 27 -11.04 -0.87 -11.57
CA GLU A 27 -11.46 -1.29 -10.25
C GLU A 27 -11.07 -0.23 -9.24
N LEU A 28 -12.05 0.29 -8.51
CA LEU A 28 -11.84 1.21 -7.40
C LEU A 28 -12.25 0.53 -6.10
N SER A 29 -11.45 0.69 -5.06
CA SER A 29 -11.82 0.27 -3.71
C SER A 29 -11.42 1.35 -2.70
N TYR A 30 -11.96 1.26 -1.49
CA TYR A 30 -11.63 2.17 -0.40
C TYR A 30 -11.46 1.39 0.89
N GLN A 31 -10.39 1.66 1.63
CA GLN A 31 -10.13 1.10 2.94
C GLN A 31 -9.79 2.26 3.87
N ALA A 32 -10.36 2.27 5.08
CA ALA A 32 -10.00 3.19 6.13
C ALA A 32 -9.83 2.46 7.46
N LYS A 33 -8.90 2.91 8.27
CA LYS A 33 -8.59 2.40 9.60
C LYS A 33 -8.52 3.58 10.55
N ILE A 34 -9.25 3.47 11.65
CA ILE A 34 -9.13 4.35 12.81
C ILE A 34 -8.44 3.55 13.91
N ASP A 35 -7.36 4.07 14.44
CA ASP A 35 -6.59 3.47 15.53
C ASP A 35 -6.48 4.47 16.68
N ASN A 36 -6.78 4.01 17.90
CA ASN A 36 -6.68 4.80 19.11
C ASN A 36 -5.98 3.92 20.15
N ARG A 37 -4.82 4.37 20.62
CA ARG A 37 -3.96 3.65 21.56
C ARG A 37 -3.70 4.52 22.78
N ILE A 38 -4.03 3.99 23.95
CA ILE A 38 -3.74 4.61 25.25
C ILE A 38 -2.73 3.72 25.95
N ASN A 39 -1.68 4.31 26.52
CA ASN A 39 -0.75 3.62 27.41
C ASN A 39 -0.65 4.46 28.68
N THR A 40 -1.32 4.05 29.74
CA THR A 40 -1.46 4.83 30.98
C THR A 40 -1.24 3.94 32.21
N THR A 41 -0.95 4.54 33.35
CA THR A 41 -0.85 3.88 34.66
C THR A 41 -2.19 3.98 35.41
N ASP A 42 -2.41 3.11 36.41
CA ASP A 42 -3.67 3.08 37.17
C ASP A 42 -4.03 4.44 37.80
N GLU A 43 -3.04 5.18 38.29
CA GLU A 43 -3.24 6.52 38.89
C GLU A 43 -3.77 7.57 37.90
N LYS A 44 -3.45 7.39 36.61
CA LYS A 44 -3.87 8.30 35.52
C LYS A 44 -5.10 7.77 34.80
N PHE A 45 -5.64 6.62 35.18
CA PHE A 45 -6.80 6.05 34.51
C PHE A 45 -8.03 6.96 34.66
N LEU A 46 -8.70 7.28 33.55
CA LEU A 46 -9.83 8.21 33.49
C LEU A 46 -9.54 9.66 33.92
N THR A 47 -8.28 10.06 34.03
CA THR A 47 -7.90 11.47 34.23
C THR A 47 -7.68 12.18 32.88
N SER A 48 -7.57 13.51 32.90
CA SER A 48 -7.21 14.30 31.71
C SER A 48 -5.90 13.80 31.09
N ASP A 49 -4.91 13.51 31.94
CA ASP A 49 -3.58 13.06 31.53
C ASP A 49 -3.62 11.79 30.66
N MET A 50 -4.55 10.86 30.92
CA MET A 50 -4.73 9.68 30.07
C MET A 50 -5.20 10.04 28.67
N PHE A 51 -6.08 11.03 28.53
CA PHE A 51 -6.58 11.48 27.23
C PHE A 51 -5.53 12.31 26.48
N ASP A 52 -4.68 13.06 27.19
CA ASP A 52 -3.58 13.82 26.61
C ASP A 52 -2.48 12.89 26.06
N GLU A 53 -2.21 11.77 26.75
CA GLU A 53 -1.25 10.75 26.30
C GLU A 53 -1.84 9.79 25.23
N MET A 54 -3.12 9.91 24.89
CA MET A 54 -3.78 9.07 23.89
C MET A 54 -3.22 9.31 22.49
N LYS A 55 -2.83 8.24 21.79
CA LYS A 55 -2.38 8.29 20.39
C LYS A 55 -3.55 7.92 19.47
N ASN A 56 -3.99 8.86 18.64
CA ASN A 56 -5.09 8.64 17.69
C ASN A 56 -4.60 8.82 16.26
N GLY A 57 -5.18 8.04 15.36
CA GLY A 57 -4.75 7.98 13.97
C GLY A 57 -5.86 7.55 13.04
N PHE A 58 -5.96 8.22 11.89
CA PHE A 58 -6.83 7.81 10.80
C PHE A 58 -6.01 7.56 9.55
N GLN A 59 -6.08 6.36 9.00
CA GLN A 59 -5.46 5.99 7.75
C GLN A 59 -6.53 5.65 6.72
N HIS A 60 -6.32 6.04 5.47
CA HIS A 60 -7.13 5.56 4.36
C HIS A 60 -6.28 5.20 3.14
N SER A 61 -6.80 4.29 2.32
CA SER A 61 -6.16 3.76 1.11
C SER A 61 -7.22 3.61 0.03
N ILE A 62 -6.91 4.14 -1.15
CA ILE A 62 -7.75 4.10 -2.35
C ILE A 62 -6.94 3.42 -3.46
N PRO A 63 -7.01 2.07 -3.57
CA PRO A 63 -6.42 1.35 -4.69
C PRO A 63 -7.32 1.49 -5.92
N LEU A 64 -6.71 1.97 -7.00
CA LEU A 64 -7.25 1.98 -8.36
C LEU A 64 -6.43 1.03 -9.21
N SER A 65 -7.05 0.08 -9.90
CA SER A 65 -6.31 -0.87 -10.74
C SER A 65 -7.12 -1.32 -11.94
N THR A 66 -6.46 -1.86 -12.95
CA THR A 66 -7.13 -2.49 -14.08
C THR A 66 -6.24 -3.58 -14.66
N VAL A 67 -6.82 -4.53 -15.39
CA VAL A 67 -6.09 -5.63 -16.02
C VAL A 67 -6.45 -5.71 -17.49
N PHE A 68 -5.43 -5.57 -18.35
CA PHE A 68 -5.52 -5.72 -19.78
C PHE A 68 -4.93 -7.05 -20.22
N ARG A 69 -5.58 -7.74 -21.16
CA ARG A 69 -5.11 -9.00 -21.76
C ARG A 69 -5.09 -8.86 -23.28
N PRO A 70 -4.07 -8.19 -23.86
CA PRO A 70 -4.03 -7.93 -25.29
C PRO A 70 -3.87 -9.20 -26.12
N PHE A 71 -3.29 -10.26 -25.56
CA PHE A 71 -3.20 -11.59 -26.17
C PHE A 71 -3.29 -12.68 -25.11
N ASN A 72 -3.51 -13.92 -25.55
CA ASN A 72 -3.66 -15.06 -24.65
C ASN A 72 -2.44 -15.22 -23.74
N ASN A 73 -2.73 -15.63 -22.51
CA ASN A 73 -1.72 -15.92 -21.49
C ASN A 73 -0.88 -14.73 -21.04
N PHE A 74 -1.09 -13.53 -21.58
CA PHE A 74 -0.41 -12.31 -21.16
C PHE A 74 -1.36 -11.31 -20.51
N SER A 75 -0.91 -10.66 -19.45
CA SER A 75 -1.65 -9.63 -18.75
C SER A 75 -0.76 -8.44 -18.41
N ILE A 76 -1.30 -7.24 -18.62
CA ILE A 76 -0.74 -5.97 -18.14
C ILE A 76 -1.68 -5.47 -17.05
N SER A 77 -1.16 -5.19 -15.87
CA SER A 77 -1.93 -4.79 -14.70
C SER A 77 -1.35 -3.51 -14.11
N PRO A 78 -1.72 -2.33 -14.62
CA PRO A 78 -1.42 -1.08 -13.97
C PRO A 78 -2.30 -0.91 -12.72
N GLN A 79 -1.70 -0.39 -11.66
CA GLN A 79 -2.39 0.06 -10.47
C GLN A 79 -1.80 1.38 -9.96
N VAL A 80 -2.60 2.13 -9.25
CA VAL A 80 -2.15 3.24 -8.43
C VAL A 80 -2.84 3.16 -7.08
N ARG A 81 -2.05 3.25 -6.02
CA ARG A 81 -2.56 3.31 -4.65
C ARG A 81 -2.36 4.72 -4.14
N TYR A 82 -3.45 5.41 -3.85
CA TYR A 82 -3.40 6.61 -3.03
C TYR A 82 -3.56 6.20 -1.56
N SER A 83 -2.72 6.71 -0.68
CA SER A 83 -2.81 6.45 0.75
C SER A 83 -2.63 7.74 1.51
N GLY A 84 -3.42 7.94 2.57
CA GLY A 84 -3.35 9.11 3.43
C GLY A 84 -3.40 8.71 4.89
N VAL A 85 -2.71 9.47 5.73
CA VAL A 85 -2.72 9.33 7.18
C VAL A 85 -2.95 10.72 7.79
N LEU A 86 -3.98 10.82 8.61
CA LEU A 86 -4.22 11.94 9.50
C LEU A 86 -3.60 11.62 10.86
N TYR A 87 -2.63 12.44 11.25
CA TYR A 87 -2.00 12.43 12.55
C TYR A 87 -2.61 13.54 13.41
N SER A 88 -2.83 13.27 14.70
CA SER A 88 -3.28 14.29 15.66
C SER A 88 -2.15 15.20 16.14
N ARG A 89 -0.90 14.79 15.92
CA ARG A 89 0.30 15.51 16.33
C ARG A 89 1.47 15.29 15.37
N SER A 90 2.44 16.19 15.41
CA SER A 90 3.73 16.09 14.72
C SER A 90 4.85 16.53 15.65
N ILE A 91 6.10 16.24 15.31
CA ILE A 91 7.28 16.70 16.06
C ILE A 91 8.18 17.59 15.22
N GLU A 92 8.82 18.51 15.90
CA GLU A 92 9.92 19.31 15.39
C GLU A 92 11.13 19.11 16.30
N ARG A 93 12.30 18.89 15.69
CA ARG A 93 13.57 18.79 16.41
C ARG A 93 14.48 19.93 16.00
N SER A 94 15.00 20.65 16.98
CA SER A 94 16.02 21.68 16.83
C SER A 94 17.24 21.35 17.68
N TRP A 95 18.37 21.96 17.35
CA TRP A 95 19.60 21.90 18.14
C TRP A 95 19.82 23.26 18.79
N GLU A 96 19.72 23.30 20.12
CA GLU A 96 19.80 24.50 20.94
C GLU A 96 20.65 24.18 22.17
N ASP A 97 21.53 25.08 22.59
CA ASP A 97 22.37 24.94 23.80
C ASP A 97 23.11 23.59 23.95
N ASN A 98 23.69 23.08 22.87
CA ASN A 98 24.39 21.79 22.80
C ASN A 98 23.52 20.55 23.12
N GLN A 99 22.20 20.65 22.94
CA GLN A 99 21.26 19.56 23.12
C GLN A 99 20.21 19.53 22.00
N VAL A 100 19.61 18.35 21.82
CA VAL A 100 18.49 18.16 20.89
C VAL A 100 17.20 18.48 21.65
N VAL A 101 16.47 19.50 21.21
CA VAL A 101 15.14 19.82 21.71
C VAL A 101 14.11 19.14 20.79
N THR A 102 13.08 18.52 21.37
CA THR A 102 11.97 17.92 20.61
C THR A 102 10.66 18.55 21.05
N ASP A 103 10.09 19.37 20.17
CA ASP A 103 8.79 20.00 20.37
C ASP A 103 7.70 19.13 19.76
N THR A 104 6.63 18.89 20.52
CA THR A 104 5.44 18.19 20.03
C THR A 104 4.36 19.21 19.71
N ILE A 105 3.93 19.21 18.45
CA ILE A 105 2.89 20.11 17.93
C ILE A 105 1.59 19.31 17.89
N GLU A 106 0.69 19.60 18.82
CA GLU A 106 -0.65 18.98 18.92
C GLU A 106 -1.62 19.64 17.91
N ALA A 107 -1.41 19.35 16.63
CA ALA A 107 -2.25 19.82 15.53
C ALA A 107 -2.52 18.70 14.52
N ILE A 108 -3.72 18.73 13.93
CA ILE A 108 -4.10 17.79 12.87
C ILE A 108 -3.19 18.02 11.65
N SER A 109 -2.52 16.95 11.23
CA SER A 109 -1.60 16.97 10.10
C SER A 109 -1.89 15.81 9.15
N TYR A 110 -1.91 16.10 7.85
CA TYR A 110 -2.26 15.14 6.81
C TYR A 110 -1.04 14.78 5.96
N ALA A 111 -0.61 13.53 6.04
CA ALA A 111 0.39 12.95 5.16
C ALA A 111 -0.30 12.09 4.09
N HIS A 112 0.20 12.12 2.86
CA HIS A 112 -0.30 11.27 1.80
C HIS A 112 0.82 10.84 0.84
N ALA A 113 0.60 9.73 0.18
CA ALA A 113 1.50 9.18 -0.82
C ALA A 113 0.70 8.55 -1.96
N MET A 114 1.26 8.62 -3.17
CA MET A 114 0.73 7.95 -4.34
C MET A 114 1.77 6.96 -4.85
N VAL A 115 1.40 5.69 -4.92
CA VAL A 115 2.30 4.60 -5.33
C VAL A 115 1.72 3.94 -6.58
N PRO A 116 2.13 4.37 -7.78
CA PRO A 116 1.81 3.67 -9.02
C PRO A 116 2.68 2.42 -9.16
N SER A 117 2.15 1.40 -9.81
CA SER A 117 2.93 0.26 -10.27
C SER A 117 2.31 -0.38 -11.50
N ILE A 118 3.15 -1.01 -12.32
CA ILE A 118 2.73 -1.71 -13.53
C ILE A 118 3.29 -3.12 -13.48
N SER A 119 2.41 -4.11 -13.54
CA SER A 119 2.82 -5.52 -13.55
C SER A 119 2.51 -6.18 -14.89
N PHE A 120 3.45 -6.96 -15.40
CA PHE A 120 3.33 -7.79 -16.58
C PHE A 120 3.38 -9.25 -16.16
N GLY A 121 2.52 -10.08 -16.73
CA GLY A 121 2.47 -11.52 -16.45
C GLY A 121 2.27 -12.32 -17.73
N LEU A 122 3.03 -13.40 -17.89
CA LEU A 122 2.93 -14.35 -18.98
C LEU A 122 2.84 -15.78 -18.41
N THR A 123 1.71 -16.46 -18.65
CA THR A 123 1.43 -17.79 -18.10
C THR A 123 0.84 -18.73 -19.17
N PRO A 124 1.63 -19.24 -20.13
CA PRO A 124 1.13 -20.16 -21.15
C PRO A 124 0.78 -21.52 -20.55
N LYS A 125 -0.06 -22.29 -21.26
CA LYS A 125 -0.35 -23.69 -20.92
C LYS A 125 0.20 -24.58 -22.02
N ILE A 126 1.13 -25.45 -21.67
CA ILE A 126 1.78 -26.39 -22.58
C ILE A 126 1.20 -27.78 -22.27
N TYR A 127 0.58 -28.39 -23.26
CA TYR A 127 -0.01 -29.72 -23.16
C TYR A 127 0.90 -30.73 -23.86
N GLY A 128 1.24 -31.81 -23.17
CA GLY A 128 1.96 -32.96 -23.72
C GLY A 128 1.13 -34.22 -23.56
N MET A 129 1.16 -35.11 -24.55
CA MET A 129 0.53 -36.41 -24.50
C MET A 129 1.55 -37.47 -24.89
N PHE A 130 1.78 -38.42 -23.99
CA PHE A 130 2.63 -39.57 -24.23
C PHE A 130 1.75 -40.80 -24.42
N LEU A 131 1.76 -41.36 -25.62
CA LEU A 131 1.15 -42.65 -25.92
C LEU A 131 2.27 -43.71 -25.94
N PRO A 132 2.25 -44.69 -25.03
CA PRO A 132 3.22 -45.77 -25.06
C PRO A 132 3.09 -46.57 -26.36
N ARG A 133 4.24 -46.90 -26.96
CA ARG A 133 4.31 -47.62 -28.25
C ARG A 133 3.96 -49.11 -28.14
N ASN A 134 3.97 -49.67 -26.92
CA ASN A 134 3.71 -51.08 -26.69
C ASN A 134 2.18 -51.34 -26.61
N PRO A 135 1.60 -52.19 -27.49
CA PRO A 135 0.18 -52.56 -27.44
C PRO A 135 -0.26 -53.22 -26.13
N ASP A 136 0.65 -53.92 -25.43
CA ASP A 136 0.36 -54.61 -24.16
C ASP A 136 0.59 -53.71 -22.92
N SER A 137 0.81 -52.41 -23.12
CA SER A 137 0.99 -51.46 -22.03
C SER A 137 -0.28 -51.30 -21.20
N LYS A 138 -0.18 -51.50 -19.88
CA LYS A 138 -1.29 -51.21 -18.93
C LYS A 138 -1.68 -49.74 -18.86
N ILE A 139 -0.81 -48.85 -19.35
CA ILE A 139 -1.05 -47.41 -19.41
C ILE A 139 -1.43 -47.08 -20.85
N ILE A 140 -2.61 -46.48 -21.05
CA ILE A 140 -3.16 -46.16 -22.37
C ILE A 140 -2.59 -44.84 -22.90
N ALA A 141 -2.53 -43.81 -22.06
CA ALA A 141 -1.94 -42.52 -22.38
C ALA A 141 -1.60 -41.76 -21.09
N ILE A 142 -0.55 -40.94 -21.15
CA ILE A 142 -0.19 -39.99 -20.08
C ILE A 142 -0.34 -38.59 -20.64
N ARG A 143 -1.19 -37.77 -19.99
CA ARG A 143 -1.31 -36.34 -20.31
C ARG A 143 -0.55 -35.51 -19.29
N HIS A 144 0.39 -34.70 -19.76
CA HIS A 144 1.11 -33.71 -18.97
C HIS A 144 0.60 -32.31 -19.33
N VAL A 145 0.36 -31.48 -18.32
CA VAL A 145 0.08 -30.05 -18.50
C VAL A 145 1.10 -29.25 -17.71
N MET A 146 1.90 -28.44 -18.39
CA MET A 146 2.87 -27.53 -17.80
C MET A 146 2.35 -26.09 -17.92
N SER A 147 2.44 -25.31 -16.85
CA SER A 147 2.04 -23.90 -16.83
C SER A 147 3.19 -23.04 -16.31
N PRO A 148 4.22 -22.76 -17.14
CA PRO A 148 5.29 -21.86 -16.72
C PRO A 148 4.72 -20.45 -16.50
N ALA A 149 5.31 -19.69 -15.57
CA ALA A 149 4.86 -18.35 -15.24
C ALA A 149 6.05 -17.41 -15.18
N ILE A 150 5.96 -16.29 -15.90
CA ILE A 150 6.93 -15.20 -15.88
C ILE A 150 6.19 -13.93 -15.48
N SER A 151 6.72 -13.18 -14.52
CA SER A 151 6.17 -11.89 -14.11
C SER A 151 7.26 -10.84 -13.96
N MET A 152 6.90 -9.59 -14.24
CA MET A 152 7.75 -8.42 -14.06
C MET A 152 6.90 -7.30 -13.44
N SER A 153 7.44 -6.59 -12.46
CA SER A 153 6.75 -5.45 -11.84
C SER A 153 7.66 -4.23 -11.85
N LEU A 154 7.09 -3.09 -12.23
CA LEU A 154 7.76 -1.80 -12.24
C LEU A 154 7.05 -0.87 -11.26
N VAL A 155 7.81 -0.33 -10.32
CA VAL A 155 7.35 0.68 -9.35
C VAL A 155 8.28 1.88 -9.53
N PRO A 156 7.82 2.97 -10.18
CA PRO A 156 8.66 4.16 -10.33
C PRO A 156 8.82 4.87 -8.98
N ASP A 157 9.93 5.58 -8.82
CA ASP A 157 10.17 6.42 -7.66
C ASP A 157 9.31 7.70 -7.73
N MET A 158 8.54 7.95 -6.67
CA MET A 158 7.61 9.07 -6.56
C MET A 158 8.08 10.13 -5.55
N SER A 159 9.36 10.08 -5.14
CA SER A 159 9.91 10.97 -4.12
C SER A 159 9.84 12.47 -4.49
N GLU A 160 9.85 12.81 -5.78
CA GLU A 160 9.75 14.22 -6.23
C GLU A 160 8.32 14.79 -6.15
N ILE A 161 7.30 13.95 -6.31
CA ILE A 161 5.89 14.37 -6.28
C ILE A 161 5.22 14.13 -4.92
N THR A 162 5.81 13.26 -4.11
CA THR A 162 5.34 13.00 -2.74
C THR A 162 5.92 14.07 -1.82
N PRO A 163 5.11 14.72 -0.97
CA PRO A 163 5.65 15.71 -0.05
C PRO A 163 6.72 15.10 0.86
N ASN A 164 7.80 15.84 1.10
CA ASN A 164 8.86 15.38 1.98
C ASN A 164 8.43 15.53 3.46
N TYR A 165 8.09 14.40 4.09
CA TYR A 165 7.72 14.33 5.51
C TYR A 165 8.92 14.11 6.43
N TYR A 166 10.13 14.26 5.92
CA TYR A 166 11.35 14.11 6.67
C TYR A 166 12.09 15.44 6.78
N ARG A 167 12.63 15.68 7.97
CA ARG A 167 13.51 16.81 8.28
C ARG A 167 14.85 16.30 8.79
N GLU A 168 15.84 17.19 8.80
CA GLU A 168 17.14 16.92 9.38
C GLU A 168 17.36 17.82 10.60
N TYR A 169 18.03 17.31 11.61
CA TYR A 169 18.46 18.08 12.78
C TYR A 169 19.90 17.71 13.13
N GLN A 170 20.61 18.66 13.75
CA GLN A 170 21.97 18.44 14.22
C GLN A 170 21.97 17.57 15.48
N THR A 171 22.88 16.60 15.55
CA THR A 171 22.96 15.62 16.64
C THR A 171 24.10 15.89 17.62
N ASP A 172 25.11 16.64 17.22
CA ASP A 172 26.29 16.92 18.05
C ASP A 172 26.92 18.28 17.74
N THR A 173 27.86 18.68 18.59
CA THR A 173 28.63 19.93 18.45
C THR A 173 29.57 19.95 17.24
N THR A 174 29.78 18.80 16.57
CA THR A 174 30.64 18.69 15.38
C THR A 174 29.89 18.95 14.08
N GLY A 175 28.57 19.10 14.14
CA GLY A 175 27.72 19.42 13.00
C GLY A 175 27.16 18.18 12.28
N SER A 176 27.24 16.99 12.89
CA SER A 176 26.59 15.80 12.33
C SER A 176 25.07 16.00 12.29
N THR A 177 24.43 15.60 11.19
CA THR A 177 22.97 15.68 11.04
C THR A 177 22.33 14.29 10.96
N ARG A 178 21.08 14.20 11.41
CA ARG A 178 20.25 12.99 11.27
C ARG A 178 18.89 13.33 10.72
N LYS A 179 18.43 12.49 9.78
CA LYS A 179 17.09 12.56 9.20
C LYS A 179 16.07 11.89 10.11
N TYR A 180 14.91 12.51 10.30
CA TYR A 180 13.77 11.97 11.05
C TYR A 180 12.46 12.28 10.34
N SER A 181 11.41 11.49 10.63
CA SER A 181 10.06 11.79 10.18
C SER A 181 9.39 12.73 11.16
N ILE A 182 8.70 13.76 10.65
CA ILE A 182 7.89 14.67 11.48
C ILE A 182 6.71 13.97 12.17
N TYR A 183 6.44 12.71 11.85
CA TYR A 183 5.38 11.88 12.45
C TYR A 183 5.92 10.74 13.32
N GLU A 184 7.22 10.69 13.62
CA GLU A 184 7.86 9.60 14.38
C GLU A 184 7.23 9.38 15.77
N SER A 185 6.87 10.46 16.49
CA SER A 185 6.24 10.34 17.82
C SER A 185 4.79 9.86 17.77
N ALA A 186 4.13 10.10 16.63
CA ALA A 186 2.73 9.79 16.42
C ALA A 186 2.50 8.30 16.13
N ASN A 187 3.57 7.49 16.02
CA ASN A 187 3.58 6.06 15.66
C ASN A 187 2.25 5.33 15.94
N ILE A 188 1.43 5.26 14.90
CA ILE A 188 0.17 4.52 14.81
C ILE A 188 0.44 3.10 14.24
N LEU A 189 1.72 2.75 14.08
CA LEU A 189 2.23 1.48 13.54
C LEU A 189 3.35 0.95 14.45
#